data_AF-A0A5J6MHG4-F1
#
_entry.id   AF-A0A5J6MHG4-F1
#
_cell.length_a   1.000
_cell.length_b   1.000
_cell.length_c   1.000
_cell.angle_alpha   90.00
_cell.angle_beta   90.00
_cell.angle_gamma   90.00
#
_symmetry.space_group_name_H-M   'P 1'
#
loop_
_entity.id
_entity.type
_entity.pdbx_description
1 polymer ?
#
loop_
_entity_poly.entity_id
_entity_poly.type
_entity_poly.pdbx_seq_one_letter_code
_entity_poly.pdbx_strand_id
1 'polypeptide(L)'
;MLDEQEWEEVSTLLQKGLENAKEYRRLQDAPLHQVPKPIFDAGALDRYFEITGFRETDIDALRHHRLVLFGPPCAACGKPLRTSQAKLCTECGAEAPKS
;
A
#
# COMPACT_ATOMS: atom_id res chain seq x y z
N MET A 1 -5.31 -0.90 -7.30
CA MET A 1 -5.92 -0.94 -5.96
C MET A 1 -6.21 -2.38 -5.63
N LEU A 2 -5.96 -2.79 -4.39
CA LEU A 2 -6.19 -4.13 -3.89
C LEU A 2 -7.46 -4.11 -3.03
N ASP A 3 -8.37 -5.05 -3.26
CA ASP A 3 -9.42 -5.33 -2.29
C ASP A 3 -8.86 -5.95 -1.00
N GLU A 4 -9.72 -6.30 -0.05
CA GLU A 4 -9.27 -6.82 1.24
C GLU A 4 -8.63 -8.22 1.16
N GLN A 5 -9.07 -9.06 0.22
CA GLN A 5 -8.50 -10.38 0.02
C GLN A 5 -7.12 -10.26 -0.64
N GLU A 6 -7.03 -9.50 -1.73
CA GLU A 6 -5.76 -9.21 -2.41
C GLU A 6 -4.76 -8.50 -1.48
N TRP A 7 -5.26 -7.60 -0.62
CA TRP A 7 -4.46 -6.92 0.39
C TRP A 7 -3.93 -7.85 1.46
N GLU A 8 -4.70 -8.83 1.92
CA GLU A 8 -4.25 -9.81 2.92
C GLU A 8 -3.00 -10.55 2.45
N GLU A 9 -2.98 -10.95 1.17
CA GLU A 9 -1.84 -11.64 0.56
C GLU A 9 -0.57 -10.78 0.53
N VAL A 10 -0.69 -9.55 0.03
CA VAL A 10 0.45 -8.62 -0.06
C VAL A 10 0.91 -8.17 1.34
N SER A 11 -0.03 -7.89 2.25
CA SER A 11 0.28 -7.40 3.59
C SER A 11 0.97 -8.44 4.47
N THR A 12 0.69 -9.72 4.25
CA THR A 12 1.41 -10.83 4.90
C THR A 12 2.90 -10.83 4.52
N LEU A 13 3.21 -10.57 3.25
CA LEU A 13 4.60 -10.47 2.78
C LEU A 13 5.28 -9.20 3.32
N LEU A 14 4.56 -8.06 3.36
CA LEU A 14 5.07 -6.83 4.00
C LEU A 14 5.38 -7.03 5.49
N GLN A 15 4.54 -7.79 6.23
CA GLN A 15 4.81 -8.14 7.62
C GLN A 15 6.05 -9.03 7.75
N LYS A 16 6.18 -10.04 6.88
CA LYS A 16 7.36 -10.90 6.83
C LYS A 16 8.64 -10.10 6.57
N GLY A 17 8.62 -9.14 5.65
CA GLY A 17 9.76 -8.26 5.39
C GLY A 17 10.17 -7.41 6.58
N LEU A 18 9.21 -6.92 7.37
CA LEU A 18 9.48 -6.23 8.63
C LEU A 18 10.14 -7.17 9.67
N GLU A 19 9.68 -8.41 9.77
CA GLU A 19 10.32 -9.39 10.65
C GLU A 19 11.74 -9.75 10.19
N ASN A 20 11.96 -9.92 8.89
CA ASN A 20 13.31 -10.13 8.34
C ASN A 20 14.24 -8.94 8.66
N ALA A 21 13.74 -7.71 8.57
CA ALA A 21 14.50 -6.51 8.89
C ALA A 21 14.85 -6.43 10.39
N LYS A 22 13.92 -6.79 11.29
CA LYS A 22 14.19 -6.88 12.73
C LYS A 22 15.25 -7.93 13.03
N GLU A 23 15.16 -9.10 12.40
CA GLU A 23 16.13 -10.18 12.60
C GLU A 23 17.51 -9.81 12.07
N TYR A 24 17.60 -9.18 10.90
CA TYR A 24 18.86 -8.66 10.37
C TYR A 24 19.51 -7.69 11.35
N ARG A 25 18.74 -6.73 11.88
CA ARG A 25 19.24 -5.77 12.88
C ARG A 25 19.76 -6.46 14.13
N ARG A 26 19.05 -7.49 14.61
CA ARG A 26 19.45 -8.26 15.79
C ARG A 26 20.74 -9.04 15.56
N LEU A 27 20.89 -9.67 14.40
CA LEU A 27 22.06 -10.49 14.06
C LEU A 27 23.31 -9.65 13.76
N GLN A 28 23.13 -8.46 13.19
CA GLN A 28 24.22 -7.59 12.76
C GLN A 28 24.49 -6.42 13.71
N ASP A 29 23.73 -6.31 14.81
CA ASP A 29 23.70 -5.13 15.70
C ASP A 29 23.59 -3.80 14.94
N ALA A 30 22.78 -3.81 13.88
CA ALA A 30 22.72 -2.71 12.91
C ALA A 30 21.52 -1.78 13.19
N PRO A 31 21.68 -0.46 13.00
CA PRO A 31 20.57 0.49 13.01
C PRO A 31 19.69 0.34 11.76
N LEU A 32 18.44 0.82 11.83
CA LEU A 32 17.44 0.65 10.77
C LEU A 32 17.89 1.19 9.40
N HIS A 33 18.58 2.32 9.36
CA HIS A 33 19.03 2.95 8.12
C HIS A 33 20.10 2.14 7.37
N GLN A 34 20.72 1.15 8.02
CA GLN A 34 21.69 0.25 7.42
C GLN A 34 21.06 -1.06 6.92
N VAL A 35 19.77 -1.29 7.18
CA VAL A 35 19.07 -2.48 6.68
C VAL A 35 18.90 -2.34 5.16
N PRO A 36 19.38 -3.31 4.35
CA PRO A 36 19.18 -3.29 2.91
C PRO A 36 17.69 -3.27 2.56
N LYS A 37 17.29 -2.33 1.69
CA LYS A 37 15.90 -2.20 1.21
C LYS A 37 15.26 -3.52 0.70
N PRO A 38 15.98 -4.40 -0.02
CA PRO A 38 15.39 -5.66 -0.49
C PRO A 38 14.93 -6.61 0.63
N ILE A 39 15.44 -6.48 1.86
CA ILE A 39 14.98 -7.30 3.00
C ILE A 39 13.51 -7.06 3.32
N PHE A 40 13.02 -5.84 3.09
CA PHE A 40 11.65 -5.45 3.39
C PHE A 40 10.63 -6.01 2.39
N ASP A 41 11.04 -6.31 1.16
CA ASP A 41 10.11 -6.75 0.10
C ASP A 41 9.50 -8.12 0.42
N ALA A 42 10.34 -9.10 0.73
CA ALA A 42 9.92 -10.48 0.96
C ALA A 42 9.01 -11.07 -0.13
N GLY A 43 9.02 -10.50 -1.35
CA GLY A 43 8.19 -10.89 -2.49
C GLY A 43 6.87 -10.11 -2.64
N ALA A 44 6.63 -9.09 -1.83
CA ALA A 44 5.42 -8.28 -1.89
C ALA A 44 5.25 -7.54 -3.22
N LEU A 45 6.33 -7.01 -3.82
CA LEU A 45 6.29 -6.33 -5.11
C LEU A 45 5.93 -7.28 -6.25
N ASP A 46 6.48 -8.49 -6.25
CA ASP A 46 6.17 -9.50 -7.26
C ASP A 46 4.73 -10.01 -7.10
N ARG A 47 4.27 -10.25 -5.86
CA ARG A 47 2.87 -10.66 -5.63
C ARG A 47 1.88 -9.59 -6.08
N TYR A 48 2.18 -8.33 -5.79
CA TYR A 48 1.39 -7.20 -6.28
C TYR A 48 1.31 -7.16 -7.82
N PHE A 49 2.44 -7.40 -8.50
CA PHE A 49 2.49 -7.46 -9.96
C PHE A 49 1.66 -8.65 -10.51
N GLU A 50 1.72 -9.82 -9.87
CA GLU A 50 0.92 -10.99 -10.27
C GLU A 50 -0.59 -10.73 -10.19
N ILE A 51 -1.04 -10.04 -9.14
CA ILE A 51 -2.46 -9.72 -8.92
C ILE A 51 -2.93 -8.65 -9.91
N THR A 52 -2.16 -7.58 -10.06
CA THR A 52 -2.63 -6.35 -10.73
C THR A 52 -2.15 -6.19 -12.17
N GLY A 53 -1.10 -6.91 -12.56
CA GLY A 53 -0.35 -6.67 -13.80
C GLY A 53 0.47 -5.38 -13.82
N PHE A 54 0.46 -4.58 -12.73
CA PHE A 54 1.19 -3.32 -12.63
C PHE A 54 2.51 -3.51 -11.86
N ARG A 55 3.63 -3.08 -12.44
CA ARG A 55 4.95 -3.20 -11.81
C ARG A 55 5.20 -2.02 -10.88
N GLU A 56 4.85 -2.19 -9.60
CA GLU A 56 5.33 -1.31 -8.54
C GLU A 56 6.83 -1.50 -8.31
N THR A 57 7.52 -0.42 -7.94
CA THR A 57 8.97 -0.41 -7.66
C THR A 57 9.30 0.07 -6.26
N ASP A 58 8.35 0.75 -5.62
CA ASP A 58 8.49 1.21 -4.25
C ASP A 58 7.61 0.38 -3.30
N ILE A 59 8.25 -0.31 -2.38
CA ILE A 59 7.54 -1.11 -1.37
C ILE A 59 6.65 -0.24 -0.47
N ASP A 60 7.04 1.00 -0.21
CA ASP A 60 6.26 1.90 0.64
C ASP A 60 4.96 2.33 -0.08
N ALA A 61 4.97 2.35 -1.42
CA ALA A 61 3.77 2.61 -2.21
C ALA A 61 2.72 1.50 -2.08
N LEU A 62 3.12 0.24 -1.84
CA LEU A 62 2.17 -0.87 -1.65
C LEU A 62 1.14 -0.60 -0.55
N ARG A 63 1.54 0.08 0.52
CA ARG A 63 0.65 0.42 1.65
C ARG A 63 -0.49 1.35 1.25
N HIS A 64 -0.30 2.13 0.19
CA HIS A 64 -1.30 3.05 -0.33
C HIS A 64 -2.24 2.39 -1.35
N HIS A 65 -2.00 1.13 -1.74
CA HIS A 65 -2.85 0.42 -2.71
C HIS A 65 -4.04 -0.29 -2.07
N ARG A 66 -4.19 -0.31 -0.74
CA ARG A 66 -5.36 -0.92 -0.06
C ARG A 66 -6.63 -0.08 -0.26
N LEU A 67 -7.65 -0.67 -0.87
CA LEU A 67 -8.86 0.04 -1.31
C LEU A 67 -9.66 0.65 -0.16
N VAL A 68 -9.76 -0.01 1.00
CA VAL A 68 -10.55 0.49 2.15
C VAL A 68 -10.04 1.81 2.73
N LEU A 69 -8.81 2.22 2.39
CA LEU A 69 -8.26 3.52 2.79
C LEU A 69 -8.93 4.68 2.05
N PHE A 70 -9.59 4.40 0.92
CA PHE A 70 -10.21 5.38 0.05
C PHE A 70 -11.71 5.48 0.32
N GLY A 71 -12.27 6.65 0.00
CA GLY A 71 -13.70 6.86 0.02
C GLY A 71 -14.38 6.31 -1.25
N PRO A 72 -15.71 6.46 -1.33
CA PRO A 72 -16.44 6.06 -2.52
C PRO A 72 -15.94 6.80 -3.78
N PRO A 73 -16.21 6.27 -4.98
CA PRO A 73 -15.97 6.99 -6.22
C PRO A 73 -16.63 8.38 -6.23
N CYS A 74 -15.92 9.38 -6.72
CA CYS A 74 -16.46 10.72 -6.92
C CYS A 74 -17.63 10.68 -7.89
N ALA A 75 -18.78 11.25 -7.52
CA ALA A 75 -19.98 11.27 -8.37
C ALA A 75 -19.78 12.05 -9.69
N ALA A 76 -18.79 12.95 -9.75
CA ALA A 76 -18.51 13.76 -10.95
C ALA A 76 -17.50 13.11 -11.90
N CYS A 77 -16.42 12.50 -11.38
CA CYS A 77 -15.32 11.98 -12.23
C CYS A 77 -15.05 10.48 -12.08
N GLY A 78 -15.74 9.78 -11.17
CA GLY A 78 -15.58 8.34 -10.93
C GLY A 78 -14.30 7.93 -10.22
N LYS A 79 -13.34 8.84 -9.99
CA LYS A 79 -12.10 8.52 -9.26
C LYS A 79 -12.37 8.33 -7.75
N PRO A 80 -11.68 7.40 -7.07
CA PRO A 80 -11.83 7.21 -5.63
C PRO A 80 -11.51 8.48 -4.84
N LEU A 81 -12.32 8.82 -3.85
CA LEU A 81 -11.99 9.89 -2.91
C LEU A 81 -10.81 9.46 -2.03
N ARG A 82 -9.94 10.40 -1.64
CA ARG A 82 -8.73 10.07 -0.87
C ARG A 82 -9.01 9.37 0.46
N THR A 83 -10.13 9.67 1.09
CA THR A 83 -10.60 9.01 2.31
C THR A 83 -12.13 8.98 2.31
N SER A 84 -12.72 8.13 3.14
CA SER A 84 -14.18 8.10 3.38
C SER A 84 -14.74 9.40 3.95
N GLN A 85 -13.90 10.25 4.56
CA GLN A 85 -14.26 11.53 5.15
C GLN A 85 -13.95 12.73 4.25
N ALA A 86 -13.49 12.51 3.01
CA ALA A 86 -13.14 13.58 2.10
C ALA A 86 -14.36 14.48 1.85
N LYS A 87 -14.17 15.80 1.91
CA LYS A 87 -15.22 16.78 1.59
C LYS A 87 -15.22 17.18 0.12
N LEU A 88 -14.10 17.00 -0.56
CA LEU A 88 -13.84 17.40 -1.94
C LEU A 88 -13.00 16.32 -2.64
N CYS A 89 -13.22 16.17 -3.94
CA CYS A 89 -12.39 15.34 -4.80
C CYS A 89 -11.08 16.07 -5.13
N THR A 90 -9.93 15.47 -4.82
CA THR A 90 -8.62 16.07 -5.13
C THR A 90 -8.31 16.11 -6.62
N GLU A 91 -9.05 15.36 -7.43
CA GLU A 91 -8.78 15.20 -8.85
C GLU A 91 -9.55 16.20 -9.72
N CYS A 92 -10.78 16.56 -9.33
CA CYS A 92 -11.62 17.48 -10.11
C CYS A 92 -12.21 18.64 -9.30
N GLY A 93 -12.04 18.68 -7.97
CA GLY A 93 -12.55 19.73 -7.10
C GLY A 93 -14.04 19.65 -6.77
N ALA A 94 -14.77 18.65 -7.26
CA ALA A 94 -16.18 18.46 -6.92
C ALA A 94 -16.39 18.12 -5.44
N GLU A 95 -17.52 18.53 -4.86
CA GLU A 95 -17.92 18.13 -3.50
C GLU A 95 -18.10 16.61 -3.41
N ALA A 96 -17.70 16.05 -2.27
CA ALA A 96 -17.93 14.64 -1.99
C ALA A 96 -19.43 14.37 -1.78
N PRO A 97 -19.91 13.14 -2.08
CA PRO A 97 -21.28 12.76 -1.78
C PRO A 97 -21.54 12.95 -0.28
N LYS A 98 -22.65 13.60 0.06
CA LYS A 98 -23.09 13.67 1.47
C LYS A 98 -23.58 12.29 1.88
N SER A 99 -22.92 11.70 2.88
CA SER A 99 -23.25 10.42 3.50
C SER A 99 -24.61 10.45 4.20
#